data_AF-A0A131XTV3-F1
#
_entry.id   AF-A0A131XTV3-F1
#
_cell.length_a   1.000
_cell.length_b   1.000
_cell.length_c   1.000
_cell.angle_alpha   90.00
_cell.angle_beta   90.00
_cell.angle_gamma   90.00
#
_symmetry.space_group_name_H-M   'P 1'
#
loop_
_entity.id
_entity.type
_entity.pdbx_description
1 polymer ?
#
loop_
_entity_poly.entity_id
_entity_poly.type
_entity_poly.pdbx_seq_one_letter_code
_entity_poly.pdbx_strand_id
1 'polypeptide(L)'
;KLNEVCENFKIPRFTKSDIDFIDEYVQVFTPLAQAITLLQRENSMFMAYLLPTVASLRKKMSALLTENLRYCRPVVESLIVAINERFAGMEEEKHLIISAVCHSKFKVVWIDNEVERKRAWDYLKNELMRTSTIEKASSGEQSGEDEEDCEHFFNFETSSSSASWEQEFVQYTELAPTRSLDCLKHMPLLKSVFLKFNKGPLNSAAVERVFSIGGTIATKLRSK
;
A
#
# COMPACT_ATOMS: atom_id res chain seq x y z
N LYS A 1 17.46 37.86 -4.19
CA LYS A 1 17.03 36.96 -3.09
C LYS A 1 18.09 35.93 -2.70
N LEU A 2 18.41 34.88 -3.49
CA LEU A 2 19.40 33.87 -3.05
C LEU A 2 20.83 34.43 -2.92
N ASN A 3 21.29 35.24 -3.88
CA ASN A 3 22.62 35.87 -3.82
C ASN A 3 22.77 36.86 -2.64
N GLU A 4 21.72 37.64 -2.35
CA GLU A 4 21.69 38.55 -1.19
C GLU A 4 21.76 37.77 0.12
N VAL A 5 21.10 36.60 0.19
CA VAL A 5 21.20 35.70 1.34
C VAL A 5 22.63 35.16 1.48
N CYS A 6 23.25 34.68 0.40
CA CYS A 6 24.66 34.23 0.43
C CYS A 6 25.60 35.34 0.93
N GLU A 7 25.41 36.58 0.49
CA GLU A 7 26.19 37.74 0.94
C GLU A 7 25.98 38.05 2.42
N ASN A 8 24.74 38.07 2.89
CA ASN A 8 24.40 38.33 4.28
C ASN A 8 25.01 37.29 5.23
N PHE A 9 25.08 36.02 4.79
CA PHE A 9 25.67 34.93 5.56
C PHE A 9 27.16 34.68 5.25
N LYS A 10 27.79 35.50 4.39
CA LYS A 10 29.20 35.37 3.97
C LYS A 10 29.54 33.99 3.37
N ILE A 11 28.61 33.41 2.62
CA ILE A 11 28.76 32.13 1.92
C ILE A 11 29.07 32.40 0.43
N PRO A 12 29.93 31.60 -0.23
CA PRO A 12 30.14 31.71 -1.67
C PRO A 12 28.82 31.69 -2.44
N ARG A 13 28.70 32.55 -3.46
CA ARG A 13 27.54 32.53 -4.35
C ARG A 13 27.54 31.23 -5.16
N PHE A 14 26.36 30.66 -5.35
CA PHE A 14 26.19 29.50 -6.21
C PHE A 14 26.49 29.84 -7.67
N THR A 15 27.30 29.03 -8.31
CA THR A 15 27.53 29.08 -9.74
C THR A 15 26.33 28.51 -10.50
N LYS A 16 26.28 28.74 -11.81
CA LYS A 16 25.23 28.14 -12.65
C LYS A 16 25.26 26.61 -12.58
N SER A 17 26.45 26.02 -12.57
CA SER A 17 26.63 24.57 -12.40
C SER A 17 26.12 24.06 -11.06
N ASP A 18 26.27 24.82 -9.98
CA ASP A 18 25.75 24.42 -8.66
C ASP A 18 24.22 24.40 -8.66
N ILE A 19 23.60 25.42 -9.26
CA ILE A 19 22.14 25.49 -9.39
C ILE A 19 21.62 24.35 -10.28
N ASP A 20 22.27 24.09 -11.43
CA ASP A 20 21.88 23.01 -12.34
C ASP A 20 22.02 21.63 -11.66
N PHE A 21 23.07 21.42 -10.86
CA PHE A 21 23.23 20.23 -10.04
C PHE A 21 22.11 20.09 -9.00
N ILE A 22 21.77 21.16 -8.28
CA ILE A 22 20.70 21.14 -7.27
C ILE A 22 19.35 20.82 -7.92
N ASP A 23 19.06 21.39 -9.08
CA ASP A 23 17.81 21.12 -9.82
C ASP A 23 17.72 19.64 -10.22
N GLU A 24 18.79 19.06 -10.78
CA GLU A 24 18.86 17.62 -11.08
C GLU A 24 18.72 16.77 -9.81
N TYR A 25 19.40 17.14 -8.73
CA TYR A 25 19.34 16.43 -7.46
C TYR A 25 17.90 16.40 -6.91
N VAL A 26 17.22 17.55 -6.89
CA VAL A 26 15.81 17.64 -6.46
C VAL A 26 14.91 16.78 -7.35
N GLN A 27 15.10 16.84 -8.68
CA GLN A 27 14.35 16.01 -9.62
C GLN A 27 14.52 14.50 -9.32
N VAL A 28 15.77 14.04 -9.12
CA VAL A 28 16.09 12.63 -8.86
C VAL A 28 15.55 12.13 -7.53
N PHE A 29 15.65 12.93 -6.47
CA PHE A 29 15.22 12.52 -5.14
C PHE A 29 13.72 12.71 -4.89
N THR A 30 13.02 13.54 -5.67
CA THR A 30 11.56 13.76 -5.56
C THR A 30 10.75 12.46 -5.56
N PRO A 31 10.89 11.53 -6.54
CA PRO A 31 10.12 10.28 -6.54
C PRO A 31 10.41 9.40 -5.32
N LEU A 32 11.66 9.38 -4.84
CA LEU A 32 12.03 8.65 -3.62
C LEU A 32 11.38 9.27 -2.38
N ALA A 33 11.44 10.59 -2.23
CA ALA A 33 10.81 11.31 -1.13
C ALA A 33 9.28 11.12 -1.12
N GLN A 34 8.64 11.12 -2.30
CA GLN A 34 7.21 10.82 -2.45
C GLN A 34 6.88 9.39 -2.00
N ALA A 35 7.70 8.39 -2.40
CA ALA A 35 7.51 7.01 -1.99
C ALA A 35 7.67 6.83 -0.48
N ILE A 36 8.71 7.41 0.12
CA ILE A 36 8.93 7.41 1.57
C ILE A 36 7.76 8.06 2.29
N THR A 37 7.36 9.26 1.85
CA THR A 37 6.21 9.98 2.41
C THR A 37 4.94 9.13 2.33
N LEU A 38 4.73 8.42 1.22
CA LEU A 38 3.58 7.54 1.07
C LEU A 38 3.64 6.40 2.09
N LEU A 39 4.78 5.69 2.19
CA LEU A 39 5.06 4.56 3.10
C LEU A 39 5.06 4.93 4.60
N GLN A 40 5.22 6.20 4.92
CA GLN A 40 5.28 6.72 6.29
C GLN A 40 3.99 7.39 6.78
N ARG A 41 2.91 7.38 6.00
CA ARG A 41 1.62 7.96 6.44
C ARG A 41 1.05 7.14 7.60
N GLU A 42 0.90 7.78 8.75
CA GLU A 42 0.41 7.13 9.99
C GLU A 42 -1.10 6.89 9.95
N ASN A 43 -1.86 7.82 9.36
CA ASN A 43 -3.30 7.64 9.19
C ASN A 43 -3.54 6.79 7.93
N SER A 44 -4.00 5.55 8.15
CA SER A 44 -4.56 4.63 7.16
C SER A 44 -3.60 4.01 6.14
N MET A 45 -2.44 3.52 6.55
CA MET A 45 -1.60 2.76 5.62
C MET A 45 -1.77 1.25 5.77
N PHE A 46 -2.58 0.71 4.86
CA PHE A 46 -2.72 -0.71 4.59
C PHE A 46 -1.45 -1.26 3.95
N MET A 47 -1.04 -2.47 4.33
CA MET A 47 0.07 -3.21 3.70
C MET A 47 -0.01 -3.21 2.16
N ALA A 48 -1.22 -3.15 1.62
CA ALA A 48 -1.56 -2.97 0.22
C ALA A 48 -0.75 -1.92 -0.54
N TYR A 49 -0.24 -0.89 0.14
CA TYR A 49 0.50 0.18 -0.50
C TYR A 49 1.98 -0.16 -0.76
N LEU A 50 2.56 -1.17 -0.11
CA LEU A 50 3.99 -1.47 -0.21
C LEU A 50 4.41 -1.80 -1.64
N LEU A 51 3.94 -2.92 -2.18
CA LEU A 51 4.33 -3.39 -3.51
C LEU A 51 3.97 -2.38 -4.62
N PRO A 52 2.75 -1.78 -4.66
CA PRO A 52 2.44 -0.77 -5.67
C PRO A 52 3.33 0.47 -5.60
N THR A 53 3.77 0.87 -4.40
CA THR A 53 4.67 2.01 -4.23
C THR A 53 6.07 1.67 -4.75
N VAL A 54 6.61 0.49 -4.42
CA VAL A 54 7.91 0.02 -4.90
C VAL A 54 7.90 -0.12 -6.43
N ALA A 55 6.87 -0.75 -7.00
CA ALA A 55 6.73 -0.88 -8.46
C ALA A 55 6.67 0.48 -9.16
N SER A 56 5.90 1.43 -8.60
CA SER A 56 5.82 2.80 -9.14
C SER A 56 7.14 3.55 -9.01
N LEU A 57 7.86 3.37 -7.90
CA LEU A 57 9.16 3.98 -7.66
C LEU A 57 10.20 3.46 -8.65
N ARG A 58 10.29 2.15 -8.87
CA ARG A 58 11.18 1.53 -9.86
C ARG A 58 10.94 2.11 -11.25
N LYS A 59 9.68 2.18 -11.70
CA LYS A 59 9.31 2.79 -12.99
C LYS A 59 9.77 4.25 -13.11
N LYS A 60 9.53 5.04 -12.06
CA LYS A 60 9.96 6.46 -12.02
C LYS A 60 11.48 6.60 -12.06
N MET A 61 12.22 5.74 -11.36
CA MET A 61 13.68 5.73 -11.39
C MET A 61 14.22 5.32 -12.76
N SER A 62 13.65 4.29 -13.39
CA SER A 62 14.01 3.90 -14.75
C SER A 62 13.71 5.00 -15.78
N ALA A 63 12.60 5.73 -15.62
CA ALA A 63 12.27 6.86 -16.48
C ALA A 63 13.31 7.99 -16.36
N LEU A 64 13.85 8.25 -15.17
CA LEU A 64 14.94 9.23 -14.98
C LEU A 64 16.21 8.88 -15.76
N LEU A 65 16.47 7.60 -16.06
CA LEU A 65 17.60 7.21 -16.92
C LEU A 65 17.39 7.57 -18.40
N THR A 66 16.16 7.86 -18.82
CA THR A 66 15.85 8.35 -20.17
C THR A 66 15.99 9.87 -20.29
N GLU A 67 16.06 10.57 -19.16
CA GLU A 67 16.29 12.01 -19.10
C GLU A 67 17.76 12.37 -19.35
N ASN A 68 17.99 13.59 -19.81
CA ASN A 68 19.34 14.13 -20.01
C ASN A 68 19.92 14.67 -18.70
N LEU A 69 20.32 13.76 -17.82
CA LEU A 69 20.98 14.08 -16.55
C LEU A 69 22.49 14.24 -16.74
N ARG A 70 23.01 15.44 -16.48
CA ARG A 70 24.43 15.77 -16.61
C ARG A 70 25.25 15.37 -15.39
N TYR A 71 24.66 15.44 -14.20
CA TYR A 71 25.37 15.24 -12.93
C TYR A 71 24.84 14.03 -12.16
N CYS A 72 23.52 13.83 -12.12
CA CYS A 72 22.92 12.85 -11.21
C CYS A 72 22.69 11.45 -11.80
N ARG A 73 23.10 11.16 -13.05
CA ARG A 73 22.95 9.83 -13.66
C ARG A 73 23.53 8.69 -12.79
N PRO A 74 24.77 8.76 -12.26
CA PRO A 74 25.32 7.71 -11.40
C PRO A 74 24.54 7.53 -10.09
N VAL A 75 23.91 8.60 -9.61
CA VAL A 75 23.04 8.55 -8.41
C VAL A 75 21.78 7.76 -8.71
N VAL A 76 21.13 8.00 -9.86
CA VAL A 76 19.95 7.24 -10.29
C VAL A 76 20.27 5.75 -10.42
N GLU A 77 21.38 5.41 -11.06
CA GLU A 77 21.84 4.01 -11.22
C GLU A 77 22.05 3.34 -9.85
N SER A 78 22.72 4.03 -8.92
CA SER A 78 22.93 3.54 -7.56
C SER A 78 21.63 3.37 -6.78
N LEU A 79 20.70 4.31 -6.93
CA LEU A 79 19.37 4.24 -6.30
C LEU A 79 18.56 3.06 -6.84
N ILE A 80 18.60 2.79 -8.15
CA ILE A 80 17.92 1.63 -8.75
C ILE A 80 18.44 0.33 -8.15
N VAL A 81 19.77 0.17 -8.08
CA VAL A 81 20.40 -1.01 -7.46
C VAL A 81 19.96 -1.15 -6.01
N ALA A 82 20.10 -0.09 -5.21
CA ALA A 82 19.74 -0.12 -3.79
C ALA A 82 18.24 -0.41 -3.56
N ILE A 83 17.35 0.12 -4.39
CA ILE A 83 15.91 -0.17 -4.33
C ILE A 83 15.65 -1.63 -4.66
N ASN A 84 16.28 -2.17 -5.70
CA ASN A 84 16.10 -3.56 -6.10
C ASN A 84 16.61 -4.53 -5.03
N GLU A 85 17.80 -4.28 -4.48
CA GLU A 85 18.38 -5.08 -3.40
C GLU A 85 17.53 -5.02 -2.13
N ARG A 86 17.08 -3.83 -1.72
CA ARG A 86 16.29 -3.64 -0.49
C ARG A 86 14.95 -4.36 -0.53
N PHE A 87 14.31 -4.40 -1.70
CA PHE A 87 12.97 -4.99 -1.89
C PHE A 87 13.02 -6.32 -2.65
N ALA A 88 14.18 -6.95 -2.76
CA ALA A 88 14.34 -8.24 -3.40
C ALA A 88 13.48 -9.31 -2.70
N GLY A 89 12.79 -10.15 -3.48
CA GLY A 89 11.94 -11.23 -2.97
C GLY A 89 10.57 -10.82 -2.43
N MET A 90 10.32 -9.55 -2.11
CA MET A 90 9.02 -9.11 -1.59
C MET A 90 7.86 -9.30 -2.58
N GLU A 91 8.14 -9.22 -3.87
CA GLU A 91 7.17 -9.50 -4.94
C GLU A 91 6.81 -10.99 -5.09
N GLU A 92 7.54 -11.88 -4.41
CA GLU A 92 7.23 -13.32 -4.33
C GLU A 92 6.38 -13.64 -3.08
N GLU A 93 6.33 -12.72 -2.11
CA GLU A 93 5.62 -12.92 -0.86
C GLU A 93 4.10 -12.86 -1.07
N LYS A 94 3.47 -14.03 -1.05
CA LYS A 94 2.02 -14.20 -1.27
C LYS A 94 1.16 -13.23 -0.45
N HIS A 95 1.51 -12.99 0.81
CA HIS A 95 0.70 -12.14 1.68
C HIS A 95 0.76 -10.65 1.28
N LEU A 96 1.93 -10.16 0.83
CA LEU A 96 2.09 -8.81 0.30
C LEU A 96 1.31 -8.64 -1.01
N ILE A 97 1.36 -9.65 -1.89
CA ILE A 97 0.60 -9.66 -3.14
C ILE A 97 -0.91 -9.61 -2.85
N ILE A 98 -1.42 -10.48 -1.98
CA ILE A 98 -2.85 -10.49 -1.61
C ILE A 98 -3.26 -9.14 -1.02
N SER A 99 -2.44 -8.56 -0.13
CA SER A 99 -2.72 -7.26 0.48
C SER A 99 -2.94 -6.17 -0.58
N ALA A 100 -2.10 -6.11 -1.62
CA ALA A 100 -2.20 -5.13 -2.69
C ALA A 100 -3.39 -5.41 -3.63
N VAL A 101 -3.62 -6.67 -3.99
CA VAL A 101 -4.66 -7.07 -4.95
C VAL A 101 -6.07 -6.89 -4.39
N CYS A 102 -6.26 -7.16 -3.10
CA CYS A 102 -7.56 -6.95 -2.44
C CYS A 102 -7.89 -5.48 -2.18
N HIS A 103 -6.96 -4.55 -2.42
CA HIS A 103 -7.23 -3.12 -2.30
C HIS A 103 -7.78 -2.57 -3.64
N SER A 104 -9.00 -2.04 -3.60
CA SER A 104 -9.77 -1.54 -4.76
C SER A 104 -9.00 -0.55 -5.64
N LYS A 105 -8.14 0.28 -5.04
CA LYS A 105 -7.28 1.24 -5.75
C LYS A 105 -6.24 0.58 -6.66
N PHE A 106 -5.62 -0.51 -6.20
CA PHE A 106 -4.43 -1.06 -6.84
C PHE A 106 -4.76 -2.28 -7.69
N LYS A 107 -5.56 -3.22 -7.14
CA LYS A 107 -5.86 -4.50 -7.80
C LYS A 107 -4.55 -5.10 -8.36
N VAL A 108 -4.48 -5.31 -9.68
CA VAL A 108 -3.28 -5.79 -10.38
C VAL A 108 -2.64 -4.72 -11.29
N VAL A 109 -3.08 -3.46 -11.23
CA VAL A 109 -2.64 -2.38 -12.15
C VAL A 109 -1.14 -2.05 -12.00
N TRP A 110 -0.57 -2.36 -10.84
CA TRP A 110 0.83 -2.11 -10.53
C TRP A 110 1.79 -3.18 -11.09
N ILE A 111 1.27 -4.29 -11.62
CA ILE A 111 2.05 -5.42 -12.15
C ILE A 111 2.05 -5.35 -13.68
N ASP A 112 3.23 -5.28 -14.30
CA ASP A 112 3.35 -5.20 -15.77
C ASP A 112 3.25 -6.56 -16.47
N ASN A 113 3.79 -7.61 -15.84
CA ASN A 113 3.82 -8.95 -16.40
C ASN A 113 2.44 -9.64 -16.31
N GLU A 114 1.91 -10.10 -17.44
CA GLU A 114 0.61 -10.78 -17.49
C GLU A 114 0.54 -12.08 -16.68
N VAL A 115 1.63 -12.85 -16.65
CA VAL A 115 1.71 -14.10 -15.89
C VAL A 115 1.62 -13.82 -14.40
N GLU A 116 2.32 -12.78 -13.95
CA GLU A 116 2.26 -12.33 -12.55
C GLU A 116 0.89 -11.74 -12.21
N ARG A 117 0.26 -11.00 -13.12
CA ARG A 117 -1.13 -10.51 -12.94
C ARG A 117 -2.11 -11.67 -12.72
N LYS A 118 -2.01 -12.73 -13.53
CA LYS A 118 -2.84 -13.94 -13.37
C LYS A 118 -2.57 -14.62 -12.03
N ARG A 119 -1.29 -14.83 -11.69
CA ARG A 119 -0.88 -15.41 -10.40
C ARG A 119 -1.44 -14.60 -9.21
N ALA A 120 -1.38 -13.28 -9.28
CA ALA A 120 -1.89 -12.39 -8.25
C ALA A 120 -3.40 -12.52 -8.06
N TRP A 121 -4.15 -12.65 -9.16
CA TRP A 121 -5.59 -12.97 -9.11
C TRP A 121 -5.87 -14.35 -8.53
N ASP A 122 -5.10 -15.36 -8.92
CA ASP A 122 -5.25 -16.72 -8.39
C ASP A 122 -5.00 -16.78 -6.88
N TYR A 123 -4.05 -15.99 -6.35
CA TYR A 123 -3.84 -15.88 -4.92
C TYR A 123 -5.03 -15.29 -4.19
N LEU A 124 -5.65 -14.22 -4.71
CA LEU A 124 -6.87 -13.68 -4.11
C LEU A 124 -8.03 -14.68 -4.18
N LYS A 125 -8.23 -15.31 -5.35
CA LYS A 125 -9.26 -16.31 -5.58
C LYS A 125 -9.20 -17.46 -4.57
N ASN A 126 -8.00 -18.02 -4.41
CA ASN A 126 -7.76 -19.12 -3.47
C ASN A 126 -7.99 -18.70 -2.01
N GLU A 127 -7.68 -17.45 -1.68
CA GLU A 127 -7.90 -16.94 -0.32
C GLU A 127 -9.37 -16.65 -0.01
N LEU A 128 -10.14 -16.19 -1.00
CA LEU A 128 -11.60 -16.07 -0.89
C LEU A 128 -12.28 -17.43 -0.71
N MET A 129 -11.88 -18.44 -1.52
CA MET A 129 -12.31 -19.83 -1.35
C MET A 129 -12.07 -20.32 0.08
N ARG A 130 -10.83 -20.19 0.56
CA ARG A 130 -10.44 -20.64 1.89
C ARG A 130 -11.23 -19.95 3.01
N THR A 131 -11.49 -18.66 2.86
CA THR A 131 -12.25 -17.86 3.84
C THR A 131 -13.72 -18.29 3.86
N SER A 132 -14.33 -18.51 2.70
CA SER A 132 -15.71 -19.00 2.58
C SER A 132 -15.89 -20.39 3.22
N THR A 133 -14.94 -21.31 3.05
CA THR A 133 -14.99 -22.63 3.69
C THR A 133 -14.95 -22.55 5.22
N ILE A 134 -14.17 -21.62 5.78
CA ILE A 134 -14.06 -21.44 7.23
C ILE A 134 -15.33 -20.85 7.82
N GLU A 135 -15.91 -19.85 7.16
CA GLU A 135 -17.17 -19.25 7.63
C GLU A 135 -18.31 -20.27 7.66
N LYS A 136 -18.41 -21.15 6.63
CA LYS A 136 -19.39 -22.24 6.59
C LYS A 136 -19.20 -23.28 7.71
N ALA A 137 -17.95 -23.58 8.06
CA ALA A 137 -17.64 -24.51 9.16
C ALA A 137 -18.02 -23.91 10.53
N SER A 138 -17.82 -22.59 10.72
CA SER A 138 -18.16 -21.90 11.97
C SER A 138 -19.66 -21.70 12.18
N SER A 139 -20.46 -21.63 11.11
CA SER A 139 -21.93 -21.52 11.20
C SER A 139 -22.64 -22.85 11.47
N GLY A 140 -21.94 -23.98 11.38
CA GLY A 140 -22.50 -25.32 11.60
C GLY A 140 -22.64 -25.73 13.07
N GLU A 141 -22.19 -24.91 14.03
CA GLU A 141 -22.15 -25.25 15.46
C GLU A 141 -23.27 -24.60 16.31
N GLN A 142 -24.21 -23.85 15.70
CA GLN A 142 -25.41 -23.35 16.38
C GLN A 142 -26.67 -24.02 15.81
N SER A 143 -26.99 -25.20 16.33
CA SER A 143 -28.33 -25.77 16.25
C SER A 143 -28.81 -26.15 17.64
N GLY A 144 -29.87 -25.49 18.09
CA GLY A 144 -30.60 -25.80 19.30
C GLY A 144 -31.11 -24.57 20.02
N GLU A 145 -32.25 -24.04 19.58
CA GLU A 145 -33.49 -24.01 20.35
C GLU A 145 -34.58 -23.24 19.58
N ASP A 146 -35.73 -23.89 19.46
CA ASP A 146 -36.91 -23.48 18.69
C ASP A 146 -37.59 -22.24 19.29
N GLU A 147 -37.86 -21.23 18.48
CA GLU A 147 -39.00 -20.32 18.69
C GLU A 147 -39.77 -20.18 17.37
N GLU A 148 -41.01 -20.70 17.36
CA GLU A 148 -41.99 -20.55 16.28
C GLU A 148 -42.38 -19.07 16.15
N ASP A 149 -41.74 -18.34 15.23
CA ASP A 149 -42.20 -17.00 14.84
C ASP A 149 -43.00 -17.04 13.53
N CYS A 150 -44.12 -16.34 13.52
CA CYS A 150 -45.16 -16.33 12.47
C CYS A 150 -44.75 -15.57 11.20
N GLU A 151 -43.46 -15.37 10.96
CA GLU A 151 -42.88 -14.64 9.81
C GLU A 151 -42.92 -15.45 8.49
N HIS A 152 -43.33 -16.73 8.53
CA HIS A 152 -43.37 -17.63 7.37
C HIS A 152 -44.45 -17.27 6.32
N PHE A 153 -45.23 -16.19 6.53
CA PHE A 153 -46.22 -15.68 5.58
C PHE A 153 -45.58 -14.99 4.36
N PHE A 154 -44.39 -14.44 4.52
CA PHE A 154 -43.61 -13.83 3.44
C PHE A 154 -42.34 -14.63 3.15
N ASN A 155 -42.49 -15.92 2.84
CA ASN A 155 -41.42 -16.69 2.20
C ASN A 155 -41.28 -16.29 0.71
N PHE A 156 -41.01 -15.01 0.45
CA PHE A 156 -40.09 -14.73 -0.65
C PHE A 156 -38.77 -15.33 -0.19
N GLU A 157 -38.10 -16.08 -1.04
CA GLU A 157 -36.77 -16.60 -0.74
C GLU A 157 -35.80 -15.43 -0.48
N THR A 158 -35.80 -14.86 0.71
CA THR A 158 -34.60 -14.32 1.35
C THR A 158 -33.76 -15.53 1.70
N SER A 159 -33.31 -16.22 0.65
CA SER A 159 -31.98 -16.77 0.70
C SER A 159 -31.10 -15.58 1.04
N SER A 160 -30.74 -15.46 2.32
CA SER A 160 -29.47 -14.85 2.69
C SER A 160 -28.40 -15.74 2.05
N SER A 161 -28.30 -15.71 0.72
CA SER A 161 -27.23 -16.33 0.00
C SER A 161 -26.02 -15.56 0.48
N SER A 162 -25.29 -16.14 1.44
CA SER A 162 -23.91 -15.77 1.66
C SER A 162 -23.29 -15.82 0.27
N ALA A 163 -22.99 -14.65 -0.29
CA ALA A 163 -22.56 -14.53 -1.67
C ALA A 163 -21.45 -15.54 -1.89
N SER A 164 -21.61 -16.42 -2.89
CA SER A 164 -20.60 -17.44 -3.11
C SER A 164 -19.30 -16.73 -3.45
N TRP A 165 -18.17 -17.25 -2.99
CA TRP A 165 -16.88 -16.59 -3.19
C TRP A 165 -16.59 -16.33 -4.69
N GLU A 166 -17.16 -17.15 -5.58
CA GLU A 166 -17.13 -16.97 -7.03
C GLU A 166 -17.81 -15.66 -7.45
N GLN A 167 -18.99 -15.35 -6.91
CA GLN A 167 -19.76 -14.16 -7.24
C GLN A 167 -19.03 -12.89 -6.79
N GLU A 168 -18.54 -12.86 -5.54
CA GLU A 168 -17.74 -11.72 -5.05
C GLU A 168 -16.46 -11.54 -5.89
N PHE A 169 -15.81 -12.64 -6.27
CA PHE A 169 -14.59 -12.58 -7.08
C PHE A 169 -14.86 -12.00 -8.48
N VAL A 170 -15.88 -12.48 -9.19
CA VAL A 170 -16.25 -11.97 -10.52
C VAL A 170 -16.67 -10.51 -10.44
N GLN A 171 -17.53 -10.17 -9.48
CA GLN A 171 -17.95 -8.79 -9.27
C GLN A 171 -16.76 -7.87 -8.99
N TYR A 172 -15.82 -8.31 -8.15
CA TYR A 172 -14.64 -7.52 -7.82
C TYR A 172 -13.68 -7.37 -9.01
N THR A 173 -13.47 -8.40 -9.83
CA THR A 173 -12.55 -8.31 -10.99
C THR A 173 -13.07 -7.34 -12.05
N GLU A 174 -14.39 -7.29 -12.28
CA GLU A 174 -15.05 -6.41 -13.24
C GLU A 174 -15.06 -4.92 -12.81
N LEU A 175 -15.08 -4.64 -11.51
CA LEU A 175 -15.08 -3.25 -11.01
C LEU A 175 -13.83 -2.48 -11.43
N ALA A 176 -13.99 -1.23 -11.89
CA ALA A 176 -12.84 -0.38 -12.17
C ALA A 176 -12.04 -0.09 -10.88
N PRO A 177 -10.70 0.04 -10.95
CA PRO A 177 -9.91 0.44 -9.80
C PRO A 177 -10.37 1.80 -9.24
N THR A 178 -10.59 1.89 -7.94
CA THR A 178 -11.11 3.11 -7.28
C THR A 178 -10.39 3.37 -5.97
N ARG A 179 -10.20 4.65 -5.61
CA ARG A 179 -9.60 5.02 -4.32
C ARG A 179 -10.52 4.74 -3.13
N SER A 180 -11.83 4.59 -3.38
CA SER A 180 -12.80 4.27 -2.33
C SER A 180 -12.77 2.79 -1.96
N LEU A 181 -12.96 2.49 -0.67
CA LEU A 181 -13.15 1.14 -0.16
C LEU A 181 -14.64 0.77 -0.01
N ASP A 182 -15.55 1.58 -0.55
CA ASP A 182 -17.00 1.36 -0.45
C ASP A 182 -17.44 0.01 -1.04
N CYS A 183 -16.74 -0.52 -2.05
CA CYS A 183 -17.04 -1.85 -2.61
C CYS A 183 -16.97 -2.96 -1.56
N LEU A 184 -16.13 -2.81 -0.52
CA LEU A 184 -16.02 -3.78 0.58
C LEU A 184 -17.28 -3.84 1.45
N LYS A 185 -18.18 -2.85 1.38
CA LYS A 185 -19.46 -2.87 2.12
C LYS A 185 -20.41 -3.94 1.58
N HIS A 186 -20.29 -4.28 0.30
CA HIS A 186 -21.15 -5.22 -0.40
C HIS A 186 -20.48 -6.57 -0.68
N MET A 187 -19.24 -6.76 -0.21
CA MET A 187 -18.41 -7.95 -0.46
C MET A 187 -17.82 -8.45 0.87
N PRO A 188 -18.61 -9.16 1.71
CA PRO A 188 -18.18 -9.57 3.05
C PRO A 188 -16.94 -10.46 3.06
N LEU A 189 -16.81 -11.43 2.12
CA LEU A 189 -15.62 -12.29 2.05
C LEU A 189 -14.39 -11.49 1.67
N LEU A 190 -14.50 -10.61 0.65
CA LEU A 190 -13.42 -9.74 0.26
C LEU A 190 -13.01 -8.78 1.38
N LYS A 191 -13.98 -8.25 2.13
CA LYS A 191 -13.72 -7.42 3.32
C LYS A 191 -12.96 -8.19 4.38
N SER A 192 -13.32 -9.45 4.64
CA SER A 192 -12.62 -10.34 5.58
C SER A 192 -11.16 -10.56 5.16
N VAL A 193 -10.94 -10.90 3.89
CA VAL A 193 -9.58 -11.03 3.31
C VAL A 193 -8.81 -9.71 3.39
N PHE A 194 -9.44 -8.59 3.00
CA PHE A 194 -8.82 -7.28 3.06
C PHE A 194 -8.33 -6.96 4.48
N LEU A 195 -9.18 -7.15 5.48
CA LEU A 195 -8.83 -6.93 6.88
C LEU A 195 -7.72 -7.87 7.35
N LYS A 196 -7.75 -9.15 6.94
CA LYS A 196 -6.74 -10.13 7.32
C LYS A 196 -5.33 -9.72 6.85
N PHE A 197 -5.20 -9.27 5.60
CA PHE A 197 -3.89 -8.99 5.00
C PHE A 197 -3.44 -7.53 5.13
N ASN A 198 -4.34 -6.62 5.51
CA ASN A 198 -4.03 -5.20 5.63
C ASN A 198 -4.10 -4.64 7.05
N LYS A 199 -4.46 -5.45 8.05
CA LYS A 199 -4.33 -5.08 9.47
C LYS A 199 -2.87 -5.20 9.91
N GLY A 200 -2.22 -4.06 10.13
CA GLY A 200 -0.87 -3.97 10.67
C GLY A 200 -0.18 -2.72 10.14
N PRO A 201 0.46 -1.89 10.99
CA PRO A 201 1.18 -0.72 10.51
C PRO A 201 2.36 -1.15 9.64
N LEU A 202 2.50 -0.51 8.49
CA LEU A 202 3.63 -0.69 7.56
C LEU A 202 4.98 -0.24 8.11
N ASN A 203 5.00 0.50 9.22
CA ASN A 203 6.21 1.05 9.80
C ASN A 203 6.20 1.02 11.33
N SER A 204 7.40 0.87 11.92
CA SER A 204 7.68 1.21 13.31
C SER A 204 7.79 2.72 13.53
N ALA A 205 7.81 3.54 12.48
CA ALA A 205 7.99 4.99 12.57
C ALA A 205 6.84 5.69 13.34
N ALA A 206 5.63 5.15 13.28
CA ALA A 206 4.52 5.58 14.14
C ALA A 206 4.84 5.38 15.62
N VAL A 207 5.48 4.26 15.94
CA VAL A 207 5.95 3.92 17.29
C VAL A 207 7.13 4.82 17.68
N GLU A 208 8.10 5.05 16.78
CA GLU A 208 9.24 5.95 17.01
C GLU A 208 8.84 7.41 17.22
N ARG A 209 7.79 7.92 16.54
CA ARG A 209 7.28 9.28 16.78
C ARG A 209 6.57 9.42 18.12
N VAL A 210 5.79 8.41 18.53
CA VAL A 210 5.23 8.33 19.89
C VAL A 210 6.37 8.33 20.92
N PHE A 211 7.44 7.59 20.67
CA PHE A 211 8.62 7.58 21.53
C PHE A 211 9.49 8.85 21.43
N SER A 212 9.46 9.57 20.31
CA SER A 212 10.15 10.87 20.16
C SER A 212 9.42 11.97 20.94
N ILE A 213 8.08 11.96 20.88
CA ILE A 213 7.22 12.81 21.71
C ILE A 213 7.37 12.42 23.19
N GLY A 214 7.36 11.11 23.49
CA GLY A 214 7.56 10.57 24.83
C GLY A 214 8.97 10.82 25.40
N GLY A 215 9.99 10.85 24.55
CA GLY A 215 11.36 11.20 24.90
C GLY A 215 11.48 12.64 25.38
N THR A 216 10.70 13.56 24.81
CA THR A 216 10.64 14.96 25.26
C THR A 216 10.02 15.07 26.67
N ILE A 217 9.11 14.16 27.04
CA ILE A 217 8.50 14.08 28.38
C ILE A 217 9.38 13.33 29.38
N ALA A 218 10.08 12.28 28.94
CA ALA A 218 10.97 11.46 29.76
C ALA A 218 12.33 12.13 30.03
N THR A 219 12.78 13.03 29.16
CA THR A 219 14.00 13.82 29.37
C THR A 219 13.65 15.17 29.98
N LYS A 220 13.19 15.16 31.23
CA LYS A 220 13.10 16.39 32.02
C LYS A 220 14.53 16.91 32.23
N LEU A 221 14.85 18.05 31.62
CA LEU A 221 16.06 18.84 31.87
C LEU A 221 16.30 18.98 33.38
N ARG A 222 17.41 18.43 33.88
CA ARG A 222 18.01 18.92 35.13
C ARG A 222 18.61 20.29 34.83
N SER A 223 17.84 21.35 35.03
CA SER A 223 18.34 22.72 34.99
C SER A 223 18.92 23.11 36.35
N LYS A 224 20.21 23.46 36.34
CA LYS A 224 21.04 24.07 37.40
C LYS A 224 21.28 23.26 38.67
#